data_AF-A0A3A5JJC0-F1
#
_entry.id   AF-A0A3A5JJC0-F1
#
_cell.length_a   1.000
_cell.length_b   1.000
_cell.length_c   1.000
_cell.angle_alpha   90.00
_cell.angle_beta   90.00
_cell.angle_gamma   90.00
#
_symmetry.space_group_name_H-M   'P 1'
#
loop_
_entity.id
_entity.type
_entity.pdbx_description
1 polymer ?
#
loop_
_entity_poly.entity_id
_entity_poly.type
_entity_poly.pdbx_seq_one_letter_code
_entity_poly.pdbx_strand_id
1 'polypeptide(L)' 'MKFDDVKSDTLNLRVSPSFKLALKAAADHEQRSMVNMLEVLVAAFCESKSISVPAVREAQTRAIKNPNVKAED' A
#
# COMPACT_ATOMS: atom_id res chain seq x y z
N MET A 1 -8.80 -7.86 4.20
CA MET A 1 -8.47 -6.89 3.13
C MET A 1 -7.59 -7.63 2.12
N LYS A 2 -7.78 -7.43 0.80
CA LYS A 2 -6.95 -8.09 -0.23
C LYS A 2 -6.42 -7.07 -1.24
N PHE A 3 -5.14 -7.18 -1.58
CA PHE A 3 -4.45 -6.30 -2.52
C PHE A 3 -4.41 -6.94 -3.92
N ASP A 4 -5.58 -7.30 -4.46
CA ASP A 4 -5.71 -8.02 -5.74
C ASP A 4 -5.59 -7.10 -6.98
N ASP A 5 -4.84 -5.99 -6.89
CA ASP A 5 -4.73 -5.06 -8.02
C ASP A 5 -3.87 -5.66 -9.15
N VAL A 6 -4.34 -5.50 -10.39
CA VAL A 6 -3.67 -6.03 -11.58
C VAL A 6 -2.39 -5.24 -11.89
N LYS A 7 -2.32 -3.98 -11.42
CA LYS A 7 -1.16 -3.11 -11.61
C LYS A 7 -0.40 -2.96 -10.30
N SER A 8 0.87 -3.35 -10.31
CA SER A 8 1.77 -3.12 -9.18
C SER A 8 2.39 -1.72 -9.26
N ASP A 9 2.45 -1.03 -8.13
CA ASP A 9 3.20 0.21 -7.97
C ASP A 9 4.50 -0.05 -7.16
N THR A 10 5.53 0.76 -7.38
CA THR A 10 6.85 0.53 -6.77
C THR A 10 6.96 1.20 -5.41
N LEU A 11 7.13 0.40 -4.35
CA LEU A 11 7.35 0.90 -2.98
C LEU A 11 8.83 0.84 -2.59
N ASN A 12 9.50 1.99 -2.53
CA ASN A 12 10.89 2.10 -2.07
C ASN A 12 10.95 2.43 -0.58
N LEU A 13 11.60 1.58 0.21
CA LEU A 13 11.67 1.69 1.67
C LEU A 13 13.12 1.72 2.16
N ARG A 14 13.43 2.69 3.03
CA ARG A 14 14.66 2.68 3.84
C ARG A 14 14.29 2.23 5.25
N VAL A 15 14.79 1.08 5.65
CA VAL A 15 14.52 0.44 6.95
C VAL A 15 15.81 0.08 7.66
N SER A 16 15.75 -0.14 8.97
CA SER A 16 16.90 -0.66 9.71
C SER A 16 17.24 -2.09 9.28
N PRO A 17 18.51 -2.52 9.41
CA PRO A 17 18.89 -3.89 9.13
C PRO A 17 18.14 -4.91 9.99
N SER A 18 17.87 -4.58 11.26
CA SER A 18 17.11 -5.43 12.17
C SER A 18 15.66 -5.63 11.71
N PHE A 19 15.01 -4.58 11.21
CA PHE A 19 13.65 -4.70 10.66
C PHE A 19 13.63 -5.60 9.42
N LYS A 20 14.61 -5.45 8.51
CA LYS A 20 14.72 -6.30 7.33
C LYS A 20 14.87 -7.78 7.71
N LEU A 21 15.68 -8.08 8.72
CA LEU A 21 15.87 -9.46 9.20
C LEU A 21 14.59 -10.03 9.81
N ALA A 22 13.88 -9.25 10.64
CA ALA A 22 12.60 -9.66 11.23
C ALA A 22 11.53 -9.92 10.15
N LEU A 23 11.42 -9.01 9.16
CA LEU A 23 10.49 -9.16 8.05
C LEU A 23 10.80 -10.41 7.23
N LYS A 24 12.09 -10.67 6.94
CA LYS A 24 12.51 -11.89 6.24
C LYS A 24 12.17 -13.14 7.02
N ALA A 25 12.44 -13.18 8.33
CA ALA A 25 12.14 -14.33 9.16
C ALA A 25 10.63 -14.64 9.19
N ALA A 26 9.79 -13.61 9.30
CA ALA A 26 8.33 -13.77 9.24
C ALA A 26 7.86 -14.28 7.87
N ALA A 27 8.41 -13.71 6.79
CA ALA A 27 8.09 -14.12 5.42
C ALA A 27 8.51 -15.58 5.15
N ASP A 28 9.70 -15.98 5.60
CA ASP A 28 10.20 -17.35 5.48
C ASP A 28 9.33 -18.34 6.29
N HIS A 29 8.87 -17.93 7.48
CA HIS A 29 7.98 -18.74 8.32
C HIS A 29 6.63 -19.02 7.65
N GLU A 30 6.06 -18.04 6.93
CA GLU A 30 4.80 -18.20 6.20
C GLU A 30 4.96 -18.66 4.74
N GLN A 31 6.20 -18.96 4.31
CA GLN A 31 6.51 -19.36 2.92
C GLN A 31 6.01 -18.35 1.88
N ARG A 32 6.19 -17.05 2.17
CA ARG A 32 5.75 -15.93 1.34
C ARG A 32 6.92 -14.99 1.05
N SER A 33 6.79 -14.16 0.01
CA SER A 33 7.77 -13.10 -0.24
C SER A 33 7.68 -12.01 0.84
N MET A 34 8.77 -11.28 1.08
CA MET A 34 8.78 -10.16 2.04
C MET A 34 7.74 -9.08 1.71
N VAL A 35 7.46 -8.85 0.41
CA VAL A 35 6.44 -7.90 -0.05
C VAL A 35 5.05 -8.39 0.34
N ASN A 36 4.73 -9.65 0.04
CA ASN A 36 3.43 -10.23 0.38
C ASN A 36 3.24 -10.35 1.91
N MET A 37 4.32 -10.55 2.67
CA MET A 37 4.28 -10.49 4.14
C MET A 37 3.92 -9.08 4.62
N LEU A 38 4.49 -8.03 4.01
CA LEU A 38 4.17 -6.66 4.36
C LEU A 38 2.70 -6.34 4.11
N GLU A 39 2.14 -6.82 3.00
CA GLU A 39 0.71 -6.70 2.70
C GLU A 39 -0.17 -7.32 3.79
N VAL A 40 0.13 -8.56 4.21
CA VAL A 40 -0.61 -9.23 5.29
C VAL A 40 -0.54 -8.44 6.59
N LEU A 41 0.65 -7.96 6.97
CA LEU A 41 0.84 -7.15 8.18
C LEU A 41 0.04 -5.85 8.13
N VAL A 42 0.04 -5.16 6.99
CA VAL A 42 -0.72 -3.91 6.80
C VAL A 42 -2.23 -4.18 6.84
N ALA A 43 -2.70 -5.24 6.17
CA ALA A 43 -4.10 -5.64 6.21
C ALA A 43 -4.57 -5.93 7.64
N ALA A 44 -3.82 -6.75 8.39
CA ALA A 44 -4.14 -7.08 9.77
C ALA A 44 -4.11 -5.84 10.68
N PHE A 45 -3.13 -4.95 10.49
CA PHE A 45 -3.06 -3.69 11.23
C PHE A 45 -4.29 -2.82 10.98
N CYS A 46 -4.67 -2.61 9.71
CA CYS A 46 -5.85 -1.83 9.35
C CYS A 46 -7.15 -2.43 9.91
N GLU A 47 -7.31 -3.75 9.84
CA GLU A 47 -8.46 -4.46 10.40
C GLU A 47 -8.53 -4.29 11.92
N SER A 48 -7.41 -4.48 12.63
CA SER A 48 -7.34 -4.35 14.09
C SER A 48 -7.61 -2.94 14.61
N LYS A 49 -7.32 -1.92 13.79
CA LYS A 49 -7.48 -0.51 14.12
C LYS A 49 -8.72 0.13 13.50
N SER A 50 -9.52 -0.65 12.75
CA SER A 50 -10.68 -0.16 11.98
C SER A 50 -10.33 1.04 11.07
N ILE A 51 -9.14 1.02 10.48
CA ILE A 51 -8.70 2.06 9.53
C ILE A 51 -9.37 1.77 8.19
N SER A 52 -10.28 2.65 7.77
CA SER A 52 -10.93 2.56 6.46
C SER A 52 -9.99 3.12 5.38
N VAL A 53 -9.50 2.24 4.50
CA VAL A 53 -8.67 2.63 3.36
C VAL A 53 -9.58 2.87 2.15
N PRO A 54 -9.52 4.05 1.50
CA PRO A 54 -10.33 4.33 0.32
C PRO A 54 -9.96 3.36 -0.82
N ALA A 55 -10.98 2.78 -1.45
CA ALA A 55 -10.77 1.95 -2.64
C ALA A 55 -10.11 2.81 -3.74
N VAL A 56 -8.93 2.40 -4.18
CA VAL A 56 -8.02 3.19 -5.05
C VAL A 56 -8.61 3.50 -6.45
N ARG A 57 -9.84 3.07 -6.77
CA ARG A 57 -10.47 3.35 -8.06
C ARG A 57 -11.03 4.78 -8.22
N GLU A 58 -11.21 5.54 -7.14
CA GLU A 58 -11.81 6.89 -7.23
C GLU A 58 -10.80 8.04 -7.12
N ALA A 59 -9.62 7.80 -6.55
CA ALA A 59 -8.61 8.85 -6.35
C ALA A 59 -7.85 9.20 -7.65
N GLN A 60 -7.59 8.24 -8.53
CA GLN A 60 -6.93 8.51 -9.81
C GLN A 60 -7.87 9.21 -10.82
N THR A 61 -9.17 8.93 -10.79
CA THR A 61 -10.15 9.52 -11.71
C THR A 61 -10.44 10.99 -11.41
N ARG A 62 -10.26 11.44 -10.15
CA ARG A 62 -10.45 12.85 -9.76
C ARG A 62 -9.28 13.75 -10.15
N ALA A 63 -8.05 13.22 -10.20
CA ALA A 63 -6.88 14.02 -10.57
C ALA A 63 -6.80 14.35 -12.07
N ILE A 64 -7.46 13.58 -12.93
CA ILE A 64 -7.42 13.77 -14.39
C ILE A 64 -8.49 14.78 -14.88
N LYS A 65 -9.49 15.15 -14.06
CA LYS A 65 -10.62 15.99 -14.49
C LYS A 65 -10.52 17.49 -14.22
N ASN A 66 -9.38 18.03 -13.76
CA ASN A 66 -9.21 19.48 -13.63
C ASN A 66 -8.09 20.04 -14.53
N PRO A 67 -8.32 20.17 -15.84
CA PRO A 67 -7.69 21.23 -16.60
C PRO A 67 -8.55 22.50 -16.51
N ASN A 68 -7.95 23.55 -15.94
CA ASN A 68 -8.29 24.96 -16.18
C ASN A 68 -9.42 25.60 -15.34
N VAL A 69 -9.07 26.08 -14.14
CA VAL A 69 -9.65 27.35 -13.63
C VAL A 69 -8.62 28.42 -13.94
N LYS A 70 -8.91 29.30 -14.91
CA LYS A 70 -8.05 30.41 -15.28
C LYS A 70 -8.92 31.65 -15.56
N ALA A 71 -8.60 32.73 -14.82
CA ALA A 71 -8.93 34.16 -15.00
C ALA A 71 -10.43 34.54 -14.94
N GLU A 72 -10.90 35.32 -13.97
CA GLU A 72 -10.77 36.80 -13.85
C GLU A 72 -11.30 37.54 -15.09
N ASP A 73 -12.57 38.01 -15.02
CA ASP A 73 -12.97 39.42 -14.89
C ASP A 73 -14.38 39.50 -14.26
#